data_AF-A0A431I3K9-F1
#
_entry.id   AF-A0A431I3K9-F1
#
_cell.length_a   1.000
_cell.length_b   1.000
_cell.length_c   1.000
_cell.angle_alpha   90.00
_cell.angle_beta   90.00
_cell.angle_gamma   90.00
#
_symmetry.space_group_name_H-M   'P 1'
#
loop_
_entity.id
_entity.type
_entity.pdbx_description
1 polymer ?
#
loop_
_entity_poly.entity_id
_entity_poly.type
_entity_poly.pdbx_seq_one_letter_code
_entity_poly.pdbx_strand_id
1 'polypeptide(L)' 'MNYYFADPYCSNQRGGNENINGMIRRYFPKGTEFTNVTEKELQDVIDTINHLPRKIHNGKTAHEIYYGVNKTLVKV' A
#
# COMPACT_ATOMS: atom_id res chain seq x y z
N MET A 1 -2.60 -13.81 -21.98
CA MET A 1 -2.70 -13.04 -20.71
C MET A 1 -3.98 -13.50 -20.05
N ASN A 2 -3.88 -14.09 -18.86
CA ASN A 2 -5.04 -14.65 -18.17
C ASN A 2 -5.58 -13.61 -17.20
N TYR A 3 -6.89 -13.37 -17.24
CA TYR A 3 -7.57 -12.45 -16.35
C TYR A 3 -8.25 -13.26 -15.23
N TYR A 4 -8.12 -12.75 -14.01
CA TYR A 4 -8.72 -13.36 -12.83
C TYR A 4 -9.63 -12.33 -12.18
N PHE A 5 -10.85 -12.73 -11.84
CA PHE A 5 -11.84 -11.90 -11.16
C PHE A 5 -12.18 -12.52 -9.81
N ALA A 6 -12.51 -11.66 -8.85
CA ALA A 6 -13.11 -12.12 -7.62
C ALA A 6 -14.59 -12.45 -7.85
N ASP A 7 -15.10 -13.43 -7.11
CA ASP A 7 -16.50 -13.79 -7.10
C ASP A 7 -17.37 -12.61 -6.61
N PRO A 8 -18.60 -12.47 -7.13
CA PRO A 8 -19.53 -11.47 -6.65
C PRO A 8 -19.73 -11.55 -5.14
N TYR A 9 -19.73 -10.39 -4.47
CA TYR A 9 -19.89 -10.28 -3.01
C TYR A 9 -18.80 -10.96 -2.16
N CYS A 10 -17.67 -11.38 -2.74
CA CYS A 10 -16.53 -11.94 -2.03
C CYS A 10 -15.38 -10.94 -1.88
N SER A 11 -15.59 -9.89 -1.08
CA SER A 11 -14.57 -8.86 -0.76
C SER A 11 -13.27 -9.44 -0.20
N ASN A 12 -13.38 -10.52 0.59
CA ASN A 12 -12.26 -11.23 1.19
C ASN A 12 -11.25 -11.78 0.17
N GLN A 13 -11.66 -12.11 -1.06
CA GLN A 13 -10.74 -12.52 -2.13
C GLN A 13 -9.83 -11.38 -2.60
N ARG A 14 -10.12 -10.14 -2.17
CA ARG A 14 -9.33 -8.93 -2.42
C ARG A 14 -8.83 -8.29 -1.13
N GLY A 15 -8.78 -9.02 -0.02
CA GLY A 15 -8.47 -8.46 1.30
C GLY A 15 -7.15 -7.67 1.36
N GLY A 16 -6.14 -8.06 0.59
CA GLY A 16 -4.90 -7.29 0.46
C GLY A 16 -5.11 -5.89 -0.12
N ASN A 17 -5.90 -5.79 -1.20
CA ASN A 17 -6.23 -4.52 -1.83
C ASN A 17 -7.07 -3.63 -0.92
N GLU A 18 -8.01 -4.22 -0.18
CA GLU A 18 -8.83 -3.50 0.80
C GLU A 18 -7.99 -2.92 1.95
N ASN A 19 -7.01 -3.69 2.44
CA ASN A 19 -6.07 -3.21 3.44
C ASN A 19 -5.19 -2.05 2.93
N ILE A 20 -4.66 -2.14 1.70
CA ILE A 20 -3.90 -1.04 1.07
C ILE A 20 -4.77 0.21 0.90
N ASN A 21 -5.99 0.06 0.40
CA ASN A 21 -6.93 1.17 0.26
C ASN A 21 -7.21 1.84 1.62
N GLY A 22 -7.35 1.05 2.69
CA GLY A 22 -7.49 1.56 4.05
C GLY A 22 -6.30 2.40 4.50
N MET A 23 -5.07 2.00 4.18
CA MET A 23 -3.87 2.79 4.48
C MET A 23 -3.83 4.11 3.70
N ILE A 24 -4.13 4.09 2.40
CA ILE A 24 -4.20 5.31 1.58
C ILE A 24 -5.24 6.29 2.15
N ARG A 25 -6.39 5.77 2.61
CA ARG A 25 -7.47 6.59 3.21
C ARG A 25 -7.11 7.25 4.53
N ARG A 26 -6.04 6.83 5.21
CA ARG A 26 -5.51 7.54 6.40
C ARG A 26 -4.83 8.86 6.01
N TYR A 27 -4.29 8.95 4.79
CA TYR A 27 -3.65 10.15 4.25
C TYR A 27 -4.63 10.99 3.42
N PHE A 28 -5.54 10.35 2.68
CA PHE A 28 -6.55 11.01 1.87
C PHE A 28 -7.97 10.59 2.32
N PRO A 29 -8.52 11.26 3.34
CA PRO A 29 -9.85 10.95 3.87
C PRO A 29 -10.96 10.92 2.81
N LYS A 30 -12.12 10.41 3.18
CA LYS A 30 -13.29 10.46 2.30
C LYS A 30 -13.65 11.93 2.03
N GLY A 31 -13.87 12.29 0.77
CA GLY A 31 -14.13 13.66 0.34
C GLY A 31 -12.89 14.41 -0.15
N THR A 32 -11.69 13.83 -0.06
CA THR A 32 -10.51 14.38 -0.73
C THR A 32 -10.70 14.39 -2.24
N GLU A 33 -10.62 15.58 -2.83
CA GLU A 33 -10.53 15.76 -4.28
C GLU A 33 -9.09 15.50 -4.72
N PHE A 34 -8.88 14.40 -5.44
CA PHE A 34 -7.55 14.02 -5.92
C PHE A 34 -6.99 14.96 -7.00
N THR A 35 -7.82 15.84 -7.57
CA THR A 35 -7.36 16.92 -8.46
C THR A 35 -6.48 17.94 -7.74
N ASN A 36 -6.65 18.07 -6.42
CA ASN A 36 -5.86 18.98 -5.58
C ASN A 36 -4.67 18.29 -4.93
N VAL A 37 -4.51 16.98 -5.13
CA VAL A 37 -3.37 16.20 -4.64
C VAL A 37 -2.30 16.23 -5.71
N THR A 38 -1.12 16.76 -5.35
CA THR A 38 0.01 16.76 -6.27
C THR A 38 0.58 15.35 -6.44
N GLU A 39 1.17 15.08 -7.60
CA GLU A 39 1.84 13.80 -7.85
C GLU A 39 2.93 13.52 -6.80
N LYS A 40 3.61 14.57 -6.33
CA LYS A 40 4.63 14.46 -5.29
C LYS A 40 4.03 14.01 -3.96
N GLU A 41 2.94 14.62 -3.50
CA GLU A 41 2.25 14.21 -2.27
C GLU A 41 1.75 12.78 -2.36
N LEU A 42 1.21 12.39 -3.52
CA LEU A 42 0.77 11.01 -3.76
C LEU A 42 1.96 10.05 -3.66
N GLN A 43 3.08 10.37 -4.31
CA GLN A 43 4.29 9.54 -4.28
C GLN A 43 4.88 9.43 -2.87
N ASP A 44 4.94 10.53 -2.11
CA ASP A 44 5.44 10.53 -0.72
C ASP A 44 4.60 9.59 0.17
N VAL A 45 3.28 9.57 -0.03
CA VAL A 45 2.37 8.65 0.67
C VAL A 45 2.61 7.20 0.25
N ILE A 46 2.74 6.94 -1.06
CA ILE A 46 3.02 5.60 -1.59
C ILE A 46 4.35 5.07 -1.04
N ASP A 47 5.39 5.89 -1.06
CA ASP A 47 6.71 5.55 -0.55
C ASP A 47 6.65 5.25 0.93
N THR A 48 5.95 6.07 1.71
CA THR A 48 5.73 5.80 3.13
C THR A 48 5.07 4.43 3.34
N ILE A 49 3.95 4.14 2.64
CA ILE A 49 3.22 2.87 2.78
C ILE A 49 4.07 1.65 2.36
N ASN A 50 4.90 1.80 1.33
CA ASN A 50 5.75 0.72 0.82
C ASN A 50 6.97 0.46 1.70
N HIS A 51 7.48 1.49 2.38
CA HIS A 51 8.58 1.41 3.33
C HIS A 51 8.13 1.19 4.78
N LEU A 52 6.83 1.06 5.04
CA LEU A 52 6.33 0.67 6.36
C LEU A 52 6.73 -0.80 6.67
N PRO A 53 7.41 -1.07 7.79
CA PRO A 53 7.65 -2.43 8.27
C PRO A 53 6.34 -3.17 8.54
N ARG A 54 6.19 -4.40 8.03
CA ARG A 54 4.95 -5.20 8.18
C ARG A 54 5.19 -6.47 8.96
N LYS A 55 4.33 -6.73 9.95
CA LYS A 55 4.38 -7.97 10.73
C LYS A 55 4.26 -9.23 9.86
N ILE A 56 3.42 -9.18 8.82
CA ILE A 56 3.26 -10.29 7.85
C ILE A 56 4.53 -10.61 7.05
N HIS A 57 5.50 -9.70 7.03
CA HIS A 57 6.79 -9.86 6.37
C HIS A 57 7.93 -10.01 7.39
N ASN A 58 7.62 -10.45 8.61
CA ASN A 58 8.58 -10.58 9.71
C ASN A 58 9.32 -9.26 9.99
N GLY A 59 8.62 -8.12 9.90
CA GLY A 59 9.19 -6.79 10.15
C GLY A 59 9.88 -6.17 8.94
N LYS A 60 9.93 -6.85 7.78
CA LYS A 60 10.39 -6.25 6.53
C LYS A 60 9.32 -5.36 5.89
N THR A 61 9.75 -4.43 5.05
CA THR A 61 8.87 -3.56 4.29
C THR A 61 8.37 -4.25 3.02
N ALA A 62 7.27 -3.76 2.43
CA ALA A 62 6.78 -4.30 1.15
C ALA A 62 7.80 -4.06 0.03
N HIS A 63 8.48 -2.91 0.06
CA HIS A 63 9.55 -2.58 -0.88
C HIS A 63 10.71 -3.59 -0.82
N GLU A 64 11.16 -3.95 0.38
CA GLU A 64 12.22 -4.95 0.57
C GLU A 64 11.84 -6.33 0.06
N ILE A 65 10.60 -6.77 0.32
CA ILE A 65 10.09 -8.05 -0.18
C ILE A 65 9.99 -8.06 -1.70
N TYR A 66 9.52 -6.97 -2.31
CA TYR A 66 9.32 -6.88 -3.76
C TYR A 66 10.64 -6.86 -4.53
N TYR A 67 11.61 -6.04 -4.10
CA TYR A 67 12.89 -5.89 -4.79
C TYR A 67 13.97 -6.87 -4.29
N GLY A 68 13.68 -7.69 -3.27
CA GLY A 68 14.65 -8.62 -2.69
C GLY A 68 15.84 -7.93 -2.01
N VAL A 69 15.69 -6.67 -1.62
CA VAL A 69 16.75 -5.85 -1.01
C VAL A 69 16.52 -5.82 0.50
N ASN A 70 17.54 -6.07 1.32
CA ASN A 70 17.48 -5.72 2.74
C ASN A 70 18.00 -4.28 2.85
N LYS A 71 17.09 -3.30 2.90
CA LYS A 71 17.46 -1.90 3.12
C LYS A 71 16.88 -1.52 4.48
N THR A 72 17.71 -1.64 5.51
CA THR A 72 17.41 -1.14 6.86
C THR A 72 17.29 0.38 6.82
N LEU A 73 16.14 0.89 6.40
CA LEU A 73 15.81 2.32 6.44
C LEU A 73 15.05 2.65 7.72
N VAL A 74 15.56 2.19 8.85
CA VAL A 74 15.24 2.81 10.14
C VAL A 74 16.52 2.79 10.97
N LYS A 75 17.32 3.85 10.86
CA LYS A 75 18.09 4.30 12.02
C LYS A 75 17.07 4.95 12.93
N VAL A 76 16.66 4.24 13.98
CA VAL A 76 16.11 4.89 15.17
C VAL A 76 17.26 5.55 15.92
#